data_AF-A0A1G5VJH1-F1
#
_entry.id   AF-A0A1G5VJH1-F1
#
_cell.length_a   1.000
_cell.length_b   1.000
_cell.length_c   1.000
_cell.angle_alpha   90.00
_cell.angle_beta   90.00
_cell.angle_gamma   90.00
#
_symmetry.space_group_name_H-M   'P 1'
#
loop_
_entity.id
_entity.type
_entity.pdbx_description
1 polymer ?
#
loop_
_entity_poly.entity_id
_entity_poly.type
_entity_poly.pdbx_seq_one_letter_code
_entity_poly.pdbx_strand_id
1 'polypeptide(L)'
;MKNKYFPDEDIKINDLYFICYMIERVARHIKQKNKYVVNTIGRDGLYHLISCAEVLHCENPLKVESDWINDYELEKEIMILLLLIRNLLQSFQRPLIWAQYIVV
;
A
#
# COMPACT_ATOMS: atom_id res chain seq x y z
N MET A 1 -16.10 12.19 16.71
CA MET A 1 -14.69 12.29 17.16
C MET A 1 -14.29 13.72 16.91
N LYS A 2 -13.60 14.39 17.85
CA LYS A 2 -13.16 15.77 17.62
C LYS A 2 -11.96 15.80 16.68
N ASN A 3 -11.87 16.86 15.88
CA ASN A 3 -10.71 17.09 15.03
C ASN A 3 -9.48 17.37 15.91
N LYS A 4 -8.31 16.83 15.53
CA LYS A 4 -7.06 16.98 16.26
C LYS A 4 -6.59 18.44 16.38
N TYR A 5 -6.82 19.25 15.34
CA TYR A 5 -6.32 20.63 15.23
C TYR A 5 -7.40 21.67 15.49
N PHE A 6 -8.67 21.34 15.26
CA PHE A 6 -9.82 22.22 15.44
C PHE A 6 -10.82 21.60 16.43
N PRO A 7 -10.65 21.82 17.74
CA PRO A 7 -11.46 21.14 18.77
C PRO A 7 -12.96 21.43 18.67
N ASP A 8 -13.34 22.53 18.05
CA ASP A 8 -14.73 22.93 17.84
C ASP A 8 -15.41 22.13 16.72
N GLU A 9 -14.63 21.51 15.83
CA GLU A 9 -15.12 20.74 14.70
C GLU A 9 -15.24 19.24 15.03
N ASP A 10 -16.30 18.64 14.50
CA ASP A 10 -16.53 17.20 14.56
C ASP A 10 -16.11 16.53 13.25
N ILE A 11 -15.34 15.45 13.37
CA ILE A 11 -15.07 14.54 12.25
C ILE A 11 -16.38 13.89 11.82
N LYS A 12 -16.73 14.09 10.55
CA LYS A 12 -17.97 13.60 9.93
C LYS A 12 -17.76 12.19 9.38
N ILE A 13 -18.86 11.49 9.12
CA ILE A 13 -18.79 10.15 8.53
C ILE A 13 -18.19 10.16 7.11
N ASN A 14 -18.35 11.26 6.38
CA ASN A 14 -17.78 11.44 5.05
C ASN A 14 -16.25 11.44 5.06
N ASP A 15 -15.65 12.06 6.08
CA ASP A 15 -14.20 12.09 6.28
C ASP A 15 -13.66 10.67 6.47
N LEU A 16 -14.38 9.83 7.21
CA LEU A 16 -14.03 8.43 7.38
C LEU A 16 -14.10 7.65 6.06
N TYR A 17 -15.15 7.88 5.25
CA TYR A 17 -15.26 7.23 3.94
C TYR A 17 -14.14 7.65 2.99
N PHE A 18 -13.75 8.91 3.01
CA PHE A 18 -12.62 9.41 2.23
C PHE A 18 -11.31 8.72 2.61
N ILE A 19 -11.03 8.62 3.91
CA ILE A 19 -9.80 7.96 4.37
C ILE A 19 -9.79 6.48 4.00
N CYS A 20 -10.91 5.76 4.15
CA CYS A 20 -11.03 4.38 3.68
C CYS A 20 -10.76 4.26 2.18
N TYR A 21 -11.33 5.16 1.37
CA TYR A 21 -11.10 5.21 -0.07
C TYR A 21 -9.62 5.48 -0.42
N MET A 22 -8.97 6.41 0.27
CA MET A 22 -7.57 6.74 0.03
C MET A 22 -6.63 5.62 0.44
N ILE A 23 -6.89 4.92 1.55
CA ILE A 23 -6.15 3.72 1.95
C ILE A 23 -6.23 2.65 0.85
N GLU A 24 -7.43 2.35 0.37
CA GLU A 24 -7.68 1.41 -0.73
C GLU A 24 -6.94 1.80 -2.01
N ARG A 25 -6.97 3.10 -2.35
CA ARG A 25 -6.30 3.65 -3.52
C ARG A 25 -4.78 3.47 -3.43
N VAL A 26 -4.18 3.93 -2.34
CA VAL A 26 -2.74 3.84 -2.07
C VAL A 26 -2.29 2.37 -2.07
N ALA A 27 -3.03 1.49 -1.38
CA ALA A 27 -2.74 0.06 -1.34
C ALA A 27 -2.69 -0.57 -2.75
N ARG A 28 -3.65 -0.25 -3.63
CA ARG A 28 -3.64 -0.72 -5.02
C ARG A 28 -2.50 -0.16 -5.87
N HIS A 29 -2.05 1.06 -5.57
CA HIS A 29 -0.93 1.70 -6.27
C HIS A 29 0.39 0.98 -5.98
N ILE A 30 0.66 0.79 -4.70
CA ILE A 30 1.88 0.15 -4.20
C ILE A 30 1.77 -1.39 -4.22
N LYS A 31 0.63 -1.93 -4.66
CA LYS A 31 0.34 -3.38 -4.72
C LYS A 31 0.43 -4.09 -3.37
N GLN A 32 0.12 -3.40 -2.29
CA GLN A 32 0.11 -3.94 -0.93
C GLN A 32 -1.33 -4.20 -0.44
N LYS A 33 -1.46 -4.92 0.69
CA LYS A 33 -2.75 -5.06 1.39
C LYS A 33 -3.07 -3.79 2.17
N ASN A 34 -4.35 -3.46 2.35
CA ASN A 34 -4.76 -2.32 3.18
C ASN A 34 -4.19 -2.37 4.60
N LYS A 35 -4.08 -3.58 5.18
CA LYS A 35 -3.48 -3.79 6.50
C LYS A 35 -2.05 -3.24 6.58
N TYR A 36 -1.26 -3.37 5.51
CA TYR A 36 0.09 -2.81 5.45
C TYR A 36 0.02 -1.28 5.55
N VAL A 37 -0.76 -0.63 4.69
CA VAL A 37 -0.92 0.84 4.68
C VAL A 37 -1.38 1.37 6.05
N VAL A 38 -2.43 0.77 6.63
CA VAL A 38 -2.97 1.18 7.93
C VAL A 38 -1.94 1.02 9.05
N ASN A 39 -1.19 -0.08 9.06
CA ASN A 39 -0.19 -0.34 10.09
C ASN A 39 1.02 0.58 9.96
N THR A 40 1.46 0.88 8.74
CA THR A 40 2.62 1.75 8.49
C THR A 40 2.30 3.20 8.82
N ILE A 41 1.11 3.70 8.46
CA ILE A 41 0.67 5.06 8.83
C ILE A 41 0.51 5.19 10.36
N GLY A 42 0.01 4.13 11.01
CA GLY A 42 -0.20 4.10 12.45
C GLY A 42 -1.35 4.98 12.93
N ARG A 43 -1.63 4.90 14.24
CA ARG A 43 -2.80 5.55 14.86
C ARG A 43 -2.74 7.08 14.75
N ASP A 44 -1.60 7.68 15.05
CA ASP A 44 -1.46 9.14 15.10
C ASP A 44 -1.44 9.75 13.70
N GLY A 45 -0.87 9.03 12.72
CA GLY A 45 -0.95 9.39 11.30
C GLY A 45 -2.38 9.33 10.79
N LEU A 46 -3.11 8.24 11.08
CA LEU A 46 -4.53 8.13 10.69
C LEU A 46 -5.38 9.22 11.34
N TYR A 47 -5.14 9.55 12.61
CA TYR A 47 -5.87 10.62 13.28
C TYR A 47 -5.57 11.99 12.65
N HIS A 48 -4.32 12.24 12.25
CA HIS A 48 -3.96 13.42 11.48
C HIS A 48 -4.68 13.46 10.12
N LEU A 49 -4.63 12.37 9.36
CA LEU A 49 -5.24 12.31 8.02
C LEU A 49 -6.76 12.50 8.08
N ILE A 50 -7.44 11.84 9.02
CA ILE A 50 -8.89 12.02 9.25
C ILE A 50 -9.19 13.47 9.63
N SER A 51 -8.36 14.10 10.47
CA SER A 51 -8.53 15.50 10.86
C SER A 51 -8.28 16.50 9.72
N CYS A 52 -7.62 16.07 8.64
CA CYS A 52 -7.37 16.90 7.46
C CYS A 52 -8.27 16.52 6.27
N ALA A 53 -9.14 15.52 6.41
CA ALA A 53 -9.93 14.97 5.32
C ALA A 53 -10.80 16.01 4.60
N GLU A 54 -11.47 16.90 5.36
CA GLU A 54 -12.33 17.95 4.81
C GLU A 54 -11.60 18.85 3.80
N VAL A 55 -10.32 19.15 4.04
CA VAL A 55 -9.47 19.94 3.12
C VAL A 55 -8.94 19.07 1.98
N LEU A 56 -8.53 17.84 2.28
CA LEU A 56 -7.99 16.90 1.29
C LEU A 56 -9.00 16.50 0.21
N HIS A 57 -10.30 16.61 0.48
CA HIS A 57 -11.36 16.40 -0.50
C HIS A 57 -11.28 17.33 -1.73
N CYS A 58 -10.68 18.52 -1.57
CA CYS A 58 -10.52 19.48 -2.66
C CYS A 58 -9.23 19.29 -3.45
N GLU A 59 -8.30 18.47 -2.95
CA GLU A 59 -6.99 18.27 -3.56
C GLU A 59 -7.04 17.19 -4.65
N ASN A 60 -6.09 17.23 -5.58
CA ASN A 60 -6.00 16.20 -6.60
C ASN A 60 -5.69 14.82 -5.95
N PRO A 61 -6.54 13.79 -6.13
CA PRO A 61 -6.34 12.50 -5.49
C PRO A 61 -5.03 11.80 -5.90
N LEU A 62 -4.49 12.08 -7.09
CA LEU A 62 -3.18 11.57 -7.52
C LEU A 62 -2.04 12.18 -6.69
N LYS A 63 -2.17 13.47 -6.35
CA LYS A 63 -1.21 14.16 -5.50
C LYS A 63 -1.32 13.62 -4.07
N VAL A 64 -2.52 13.59 -3.49
CA VAL A 64 -2.73 13.06 -2.12
C VAL A 64 -2.19 11.63 -1.99
N GLU A 65 -2.44 10.78 -2.98
CA GLU A 65 -1.90 9.42 -3.04
C GLU A 65 -0.37 9.40 -3.05
N SER A 66 0.27 10.25 -3.85
CA SER A 66 1.73 10.35 -3.94
C SER A 66 2.34 10.89 -2.64
N ASP A 67 1.72 11.91 -2.05
CA ASP A 67 2.12 12.51 -0.79
C ASP A 67 2.07 11.46 0.33
N TRP A 68 1.00 10.66 0.42
CA TRP A 68 0.92 9.58 1.42
C TRP A 68 2.01 8.52 1.25
N ILE A 69 2.35 8.17 0.01
CA ILE A 69 3.41 7.20 -0.28
C ILE A 69 4.77 7.73 0.19
N ASN A 70 5.04 9.02 -0.04
CA ASN A 70 6.29 9.65 0.33
C ASN A 70 6.38 9.93 1.84
N ASP A 71 5.36 10.56 2.43
CA ASP A 71 5.35 11.03 3.82
C ASP A 71 5.38 9.89 4.84
N TYR A 72 4.80 8.74 4.48
CA TYR A 72 4.78 7.54 5.32
C TYR A 72 5.70 6.42 4.81
N GLU A 73 6.59 6.74 3.86
CA GLU A 73 7.60 5.82 3.33
C GLU A 73 7.01 4.45 2.89
N LEU A 74 5.86 4.49 2.21
CA LEU A 74 5.13 3.28 1.84
C LEU A 74 5.81 2.54 0.69
N GLU A 75 6.37 1.38 1.00
CA GLU A 75 7.04 0.57 -0.02
C GLU A 75 6.09 -0.15 -0.97
N LYS A 76 6.46 -0.11 -2.26
CA LYS A 76 5.81 -0.89 -3.31
C LYS A 76 6.20 -2.36 -3.22
N GLU A 77 5.22 -3.26 -3.24
CA GLU A 77 5.48 -4.69 -3.32
C GLU A 77 6.16 -4.99 -4.67
N ILE A 78 7.43 -5.43 -4.62
CA ILE A 78 8.20 -5.83 -5.81
C ILE A 78 7.74 -7.23 -6.24
N MET A 79 6.49 -7.34 -6.69
CA MET A 79 5.96 -8.60 -7.20
C MET A 79 6.65 -9.04 -8.50
N ILE A 80 7.20 -8.11 -9.30
CA ILE A 80 7.74 -8.43 -10.63
C ILE A 80 9.07 -9.17 -10.56
N LEU A 81 10.03 -8.70 -9.74
CA LEU A 81 11.34 -9.35 -9.67
C LEU A 81 11.25 -10.73 -8.99
N LEU A 82 10.46 -10.86 -7.92
CA LEU A 82 10.29 -12.13 -7.22
C LEU A 82 9.47 -13.14 -8.03
N LEU A 83 8.45 -12.73 -8.78
CA LEU A 83 7.75 -13.65 -9.70
C LEU A 83 8.64 -14.07 -10.86
N LEU A 84 9.42 -13.16 -11.44
CA LEU A 84 10.39 -13.50 -12.49
C LEU A 84 11.45 -14.46 -11.94
N ILE A 85 12.04 -14.18 -10.78
CA ILE A 85 13.00 -15.07 -10.13
C ILE A 85 12.35 -16.42 -9.80
N ARG A 86 11.13 -16.45 -9.23
CA ARG A 86 10.43 -17.70 -8.93
C ARG A 86 10.15 -18.52 -10.17
N ASN A 87 9.68 -17.89 -11.25
CA ASN A 87 9.43 -18.55 -12.53
C ASN A 87 10.74 -19.04 -13.18
N LEU A 88 11.83 -18.27 -13.06
CA LEU A 88 13.14 -18.63 -13.58
C LEU A 88 13.76 -19.78 -12.77
N LEU A 89 13.67 -19.77 -11.44
CA LEU A 89 14.11 -20.86 -10.57
C LEU A 89 13.31 -22.15 -10.82
N GLN A 90 12.00 -22.05 -11.08
CA GLN A 90 11.17 -23.20 -11.48
C GLN A 90 11.57 -23.75 -12.86
N SER A 91 12.02 -22.92 -13.80
CA SER A 91 12.55 -23.40 -15.09
C SER A 91 13.88 -24.12 -14.97
N PHE A 92 14.70 -23.78 -13.97
CA PHE A 92 16.00 -24.40 -13.70
C PHE A 92 15.92 -25.70 -12.86
N GLN A 93 14.82 -25.94 -12.13
CA GLN A 93 14.61 -27.15 -11.34
C GLN A 93 14.03 -28.34 -12.11
N ARG A 94 13.98 -28.34 -13.46
CA ARG A 94 13.68 -29.57 -14.20
C ARG A 94 14.89 -30.50 -14.08
N PRO A 95 14.76 -31.68 -13.44
CA PRO A 95 15.89 -32.59 -13.30
C PRO A 95 16.38 -33.01 -14.69
N LEU A 96 17.69 -33.07 -14.84
CA LEU A 96 18.38 -33.67 -15.97
C LEU A 96 18.05 -35.18 -16.02
N ILE A 97 16.92 -35.54 -16.62
CA ILE A 97 16.50 -36.94 -16.85
C ILE A 97 17.47 -37.67 -17.82
N TRP A 98 18.45 -36.96 -18.39
CA TRP A 98 19.42 -37.50 -19.35
C TRP A 98 20.67 -38.15 -18.73
N ALA A 99 20.84 -38.09 -17.40
CA ALA A 99 22.03 -38.67 -16.74
C ALA A 99 21.99 -40.21 -16.59
N GLN A 100 20.94 -40.90 -17.03
CA GLN A 100 20.89 -42.37 -17.01
C GLN A 100 21.44 -43.04 -18.29
N TYR A 101 21.90 -42.27 -19.28
CA TYR A 101 22.42 -42.81 -20.56
C TYR A 101 23.93 -42.65 -20.75
N ILE A 102 24.68 -42.23 -19.73
CA ILE A 102 26.15 -42.08 -19.80
C ILE A 102 26.80 -42.75 -18.60
N VAL A 103 26.75 -44.08 -18.54
CA VAL A 103 27.87 -44.92 -18.07
C VAL A 103 27.82 -46.19 -18.93
N VAL A 104 28.66 -46.19 -19.97
CA VAL A 104 29.12 -47.41 -20.65
C VAL A 104 30.13 -48.10 -19.74
#